data_AF-A0A0P9RYQ5-F1
#
_entry.id   AF-A0A0P9RYQ5-F1
#
_cell.length_a   1.000
_cell.length_b   1.000
_cell.length_c   1.000
_cell.angle_alpha   90.00
_cell.angle_beta   90.00
_cell.angle_gamma   90.00
#
_symmetry.space_group_name_H-M   'P 1'
#
loop_
_entity.id
_entity.type
_entity.pdbx_description
1 polymer ?
#
loop_
_entity_poly.entity_id
_entity_poly.type
_entity_poly.pdbx_seq_one_letter_code
_entity_poly.pdbx_strand_id
1 'polypeptide(L)'
;MEKFDEFFADDRRLLRICLSSVGYEFNAREVIANAIGRLLLQRARSETFRQRPLNVILDEAHNFLGKTLGSEDDVQHLDAFELIAKEGRKYGVVSRNRRNFRHGRKASNGAD
;
A
#
# COMPACT_ATOMS: atom_id res chain seq x y z
N MET A 1 4.31 13.37 9.45
CA MET A 1 2.89 13.02 9.17
C MET A 1 2.20 14.05 8.29
N GLU A 2 2.58 15.33 8.37
CA GLU A 2 1.94 16.45 7.64
C GLU A 2 1.72 16.21 6.14
N LYS A 3 2.67 15.59 5.41
CA LYS A 3 2.56 15.41 3.96
C LYS A 3 1.44 14.46 3.52
N PHE A 4 1.11 13.45 4.31
CA PHE A 4 -0.04 12.58 4.01
C PHE A 4 -1.35 13.31 4.25
N ASP A 5 -1.44 14.04 5.36
CA ASP A 5 -2.63 14.79 5.73
C ASP A 5 -2.90 15.92 4.73
N GLU A 6 -1.86 16.64 4.33
CA GLU A 6 -1.91 17.58 3.21
C GLU A 6 -2.44 16.90 1.94
N PHE A 7 -1.91 15.74 1.56
CA PHE A 7 -2.34 15.03 0.34
C PHE A 7 -3.80 14.56 0.42
N PHE A 8 -4.27 14.11 1.58
CA PHE A 8 -5.65 13.67 1.75
C PHE A 8 -6.66 14.83 1.72
N ALA A 9 -6.25 16.02 2.17
CA ALA A 9 -7.07 17.23 2.15
C ALA A 9 -7.06 17.95 0.79
N ASP A 10 -5.94 17.87 0.06
CA ASP A 10 -5.73 18.54 -1.24
C ASP A 10 -6.49 17.84 -2.38
N ASP A 11 -6.57 18.49 -3.55
CA ASP A 11 -7.12 17.97 -4.79
C ASP A 11 -6.12 17.14 -5.63
N ARG A 12 -4.85 17.08 -5.22
CA ARG A 12 -3.85 16.20 -5.84
C ARG A 12 -4.38 14.76 -5.95
N ARG A 13 -4.17 14.14 -7.12
CA ARG A 13 -4.66 12.78 -7.43
C ARG A 13 -3.61 11.68 -7.28
N LEU A 14 -2.33 12.06 -7.16
CA LEU A 14 -1.21 11.12 -7.12
C LEU A 14 -0.17 11.55 -6.09
N LEU A 15 0.16 10.63 -5.18
CA LEU A 15 1.30 10.71 -4.29
C LEU A 15 2.25 9.54 -4.62
N ARG A 16 3.45 9.85 -5.11
CA ARG A 16 4.48 8.84 -5.40
C ARG A 16 5.55 8.86 -4.32
N ILE A 17 5.72 7.74 -3.64
CA ILE A 17 6.80 7.54 -2.67
C ILE A 17 7.87 6.70 -3.34
N CYS A 18 9.10 7.20 -3.37
CA CYS A 18 10.23 6.52 -3.99
C CYS A 18 11.24 6.14 -2.90
N LEU A 19 11.49 4.83 -2.76
CA LEU A 19 12.42 4.28 -1.76
C LEU A 19 13.77 3.89 -2.39
N SER A 20 14.07 4.37 -3.60
CA SER A 20 15.30 4.00 -4.33
C SER A 20 16.58 4.43 -3.63
N SER A 21 16.53 5.51 -2.84
CA SER A 21 17.66 6.00 -2.04
C SER A 21 17.79 5.33 -0.67
N VAL A 22 16.85 4.45 -0.29
CA VAL A 22 16.95 3.69 0.96
C VAL A 22 17.85 2.48 0.72
N GLY A 23 18.82 2.27 1.60
CA GLY A 23 19.72 1.12 1.57
C GLY A 23 18.97 -0.21 1.60
N TYR A 24 19.61 -1.27 1.11
CA TYR A 24 19.06 -2.63 1.11
C TYR A 24 19.23 -3.36 2.45
N GLU A 25 20.02 -2.79 3.36
CA GLU A 25 20.33 -3.41 4.63
C GLU A 25 19.11 -3.44 5.56
N PHE A 26 19.07 -4.44 6.42
CA PHE A 26 18.08 -4.59 7.49
C PHE A 26 16.61 -4.60 7.04
N ASN A 27 16.32 -4.91 5.77
CA ASN A 27 14.96 -4.85 5.21
C ASN A 27 14.30 -3.47 5.38
N ALA A 28 15.10 -2.39 5.35
CA ALA A 28 14.62 -1.03 5.66
C ALA A 28 13.47 -0.58 4.75
N ARG A 29 13.51 -0.96 3.46
CA ARG A 29 12.45 -0.65 2.50
C ARG A 29 11.14 -1.33 2.89
N GLU A 30 11.22 -2.57 3.31
CA GLU A 30 10.07 -3.37 3.72
C GLU A 30 9.45 -2.84 5.00
N VAL A 31 10.28 -2.47 5.98
CA VAL A 31 9.83 -1.83 7.22
C VAL A 31 9.12 -0.51 6.92
N ILE A 32 9.71 0.35 6.10
CA ILE A 32 9.10 1.65 5.72
C ILE A 32 7.78 1.44 4.99
N ALA A 33 7.74 0.53 4.01
CA ALA A 33 6.52 0.23 3.27
C ALA A 33 5.41 -0.30 4.20
N ASN A 34 5.76 -1.20 5.13
CA ASN A 34 4.82 -1.72 6.11
C ASN A 34 4.30 -0.62 7.04
N ALA A 35 5.18 0.25 7.55
CA ALA A 35 4.79 1.38 8.40
C ALA A 35 3.82 2.34 7.67
N ILE A 36 4.08 2.63 6.39
CA ILE A 36 3.15 3.40 5.55
C ILE A 36 1.81 2.65 5.42
N GLY A 37 1.84 1.35 5.13
CA GLY A 37 0.62 0.53 5.06
C GLY A 37 -0.18 0.57 6.37
N ARG A 38 0.48 0.47 7.52
CA ARG A 38 -0.17 0.56 8.84
C ARG A 38 -0.82 1.92 9.07
N LEU A 39 -0.15 3.00 8.70
CA LEU A 39 -0.70 4.35 8.74
C LEU A 39 -1.97 4.46 7.88
N LEU A 40 -1.90 4.01 6.62
CA LEU A 40 -3.05 4.06 5.70
C LEU A 40 -4.23 3.23 6.23
N LEU A 41 -3.96 2.05 6.79
CA LEU A 41 -5.00 1.23 7.40
C LEU A 41 -5.65 1.91 8.60
N GLN A 42 -4.86 2.56 9.46
CA GLN A 42 -5.37 3.32 10.59
C GLN A 42 -6.29 4.45 10.10
N ARG A 43 -5.88 5.23 9.09
CA ARG A 43 -6.73 6.29 8.52
C ARG A 43 -7.99 5.74 7.85
N ALA A 44 -7.89 4.57 7.21
CA ALA A 44 -9.05 3.88 6.65
C ALA A 44 -10.06 3.52 7.74
N ARG A 45 -9.61 2.93 8.85
CA ARG A 45 -10.48 2.58 9.99
C ARG A 45 -11.13 3.80 10.64
N SER A 46 -10.52 4.98 10.52
CA SER A 46 -11.11 6.28 10.90
C SER A 46 -12.02 6.89 9.82
N GLU A 47 -12.42 6.11 8.81
CA GLU A 47 -13.30 6.48 7.70
C GLU A 47 -12.80 7.65 6.83
N THR A 48 -11.51 7.98 6.87
CA THR A 48 -10.93 9.11 6.11
C THR A 48 -11.16 9.01 4.60
N PHE A 49 -11.24 7.80 4.05
CA PHE A 49 -11.32 7.58 2.59
C PHE A 49 -12.73 7.22 2.09
N ARG A 50 -13.77 7.42 2.90
CA ARG A 50 -15.14 7.03 2.55
C ARG A 50 -15.72 7.82 1.39
N GLN A 51 -15.50 9.14 1.37
CA GLN A 51 -15.94 10.03 0.29
C GLN A 51 -14.92 10.12 -0.84
N ARG A 52 -13.65 9.91 -0.54
CA ARG A 52 -12.53 9.99 -1.49
C ARG A 52 -11.67 8.72 -1.37
N PRO A 53 -12.04 7.63 -2.08
CA PRO A 53 -11.34 6.37 -1.99
C PRO A 53 -9.87 6.47 -2.40
N LEU A 54 -8.99 5.78 -1.66
CA LEU A 54 -7.56 5.73 -1.93
C LEU A 54 -7.18 4.41 -2.61
N ASN A 55 -6.63 4.52 -3.82
CA ASN A 55 -6.01 3.39 -4.51
C ASN A 55 -4.50 3.36 -4.25
N VAL A 56 -4.04 2.34 -3.55
CA VAL A 56 -2.63 2.15 -3.21
C VAL A 56 -2.01 1.15 -4.17
N ILE A 57 -0.95 1.55 -4.86
CA ILE A 57 -0.20 0.67 -5.76
C ILE A 57 1.17 0.41 -5.14
N LEU A 58 1.45 -0.87 -4.86
CA LEU A 58 2.77 -1.30 -4.40
C LEU A 58 3.54 -1.88 -5.58
N ASP A 59 4.68 -1.27 -5.88
CA ASP A 59 5.62 -1.79 -6.87
C ASP A 59 6.46 -2.90 -6.25
N GLU A 60 6.78 -3.92 -7.04
CA GLU A 60 7.48 -5.12 -6.58
C GLU A 60 6.94 -5.73 -5.27
N ALA A 61 5.62 -5.76 -5.10
CA ALA A 61 4.98 -6.22 -3.85
C ALA A 61 5.43 -7.61 -3.38
N HIS A 62 5.98 -8.43 -4.26
CA HIS A 62 6.55 -9.72 -3.87
C HIS A 62 7.75 -9.61 -2.91
N ASN A 63 8.46 -8.50 -2.91
CA ASN A 63 9.53 -8.21 -1.94
C ASN A 63 8.99 -7.84 -0.55
N PHE A 64 7.69 -7.56 -0.44
CA PHE A 64 7.09 -6.91 0.73
C PHE A 64 6.01 -7.74 1.43
N LEU A 65 5.49 -8.80 0.80
CA LEU A 65 4.38 -9.60 1.32
C LEU A 65 4.88 -10.81 2.11
N GLY A 66 4.19 -11.17 3.20
CA GLY A 66 4.45 -12.38 3.99
C GLY A 66 5.82 -12.44 4.67
N LYS A 67 6.50 -11.30 4.84
CA LYS A 67 7.80 -11.26 5.53
C LYS A 67 7.61 -11.06 7.02
N THR A 68 8.44 -11.78 7.76
CA THR A 68 8.55 -11.67 9.21
C THR A 68 10.00 -11.32 9.54
N LEU A 69 10.21 -10.32 10.39
CA LEU A 69 11.53 -9.87 10.82
C LEU A 69 11.73 -10.16 12.31
N GLY A 70 12.97 -10.46 12.70
CA GLY A 70 13.38 -10.62 14.10
C GLY A 70 13.74 -12.05 14.50
N SER A 71 14.21 -12.19 15.74
CA SER A 71 14.55 -13.47 16.39
C SER A 71 13.31 -14.06 17.08
N GLU A 72 13.44 -15.30 17.60
CA GLU A 72 12.34 -16.06 18.22
C GLU A 72 11.49 -15.25 19.25
N ASP A 73 12.11 -14.28 19.93
CA ASP A 73 11.46 -13.45 20.96
C ASP A 73 10.89 -12.09 20.47
N ASP A 74 11.20 -11.62 19.25
CA ASP A 74 10.72 -10.30 18.75
C ASP A 74 10.35 -10.37 17.26
N VAL A 75 9.26 -11.07 16.99
CA VAL A 75 8.76 -11.37 15.65
C VAL A 75 7.86 -10.24 15.15
N GLN A 76 8.33 -9.43 14.20
CA GLN A 76 7.54 -8.38 13.54
C GLN A 76 7.00 -8.84 12.19
N HIS A 77 5.67 -8.78 12.04
CA HIS A 77 4.99 -9.09 10.78
C HIS A 77 4.88 -7.87 9.86
N LEU A 78 5.33 -8.04 8.62
CA LEU A 78 5.21 -7.04 7.55
C LEU A 78 3.97 -7.32 6.68
N ASP A 79 2.81 -7.29 7.32
CA ASP A 79 1.50 -7.76 6.83
C ASP A 79 0.50 -6.62 6.55
N ALA A 80 0.91 -5.34 6.63
CA ALA A 80 -0.02 -4.22 6.51
C ALA A 80 -0.84 -4.22 5.22
N PHE A 81 -0.22 -4.59 4.10
CA PHE A 81 -0.91 -4.65 2.81
C PHE A 81 -1.85 -5.85 2.66
N GLU A 82 -1.60 -6.94 3.40
CA GLU A 82 -2.51 -8.08 3.49
C GLU A 82 -3.76 -7.71 4.28
N LEU A 83 -3.59 -6.97 5.38
CA LEU A 83 -4.72 -6.43 6.14
C LEU A 83 -5.54 -5.45 5.30
N ILE A 84 -4.89 -4.53 4.58
CA ILE A 84 -5.59 -3.64 3.63
C ILE A 84 -6.34 -4.45 2.58
N ALA A 85 -5.76 -5.53 2.04
CA ALA A 85 -6.45 -6.37 1.06
C ALA A 85 -7.68 -7.07 1.64
N LYS A 86 -7.62 -7.51 2.91
CA LYS A 86 -8.71 -8.20 3.62
C LYS A 86 -9.85 -7.26 4.02
N GLU A 87 -9.56 -6.11 4.60
CA GLU A 87 -10.59 -5.23 5.18
C GLU A 87 -10.66 -3.81 4.59
N GLY A 88 -9.66 -3.36 3.85
CA GLY A 88 -9.56 -1.98 3.37
C GLY A 88 -10.75 -1.55 2.50
N ARG A 89 -11.36 -2.48 1.75
CA ARG A 89 -12.54 -2.22 0.90
C ARG A 89 -13.72 -1.67 1.70
N LYS A 90 -13.88 -2.08 2.96
CA LYS A 90 -14.94 -1.56 3.86
C LYS A 90 -14.79 -0.06 4.11
N TYR A 91 -13.58 0.46 3.97
CA TYR A 91 -13.18 1.80 4.38
C TYR A 91 -12.69 2.69 3.22
N GLY A 92 -12.91 2.26 1.97
CA GLY A 92 -12.50 3.03 0.79
C GLY A 92 -11.01 2.97 0.45
N VAL A 93 -10.26 1.96 0.94
CA VAL A 93 -8.85 1.75 0.57
C VAL A 93 -8.66 0.41 -0.10
N VAL A 94 -7.97 0.40 -1.24
CA VAL A 94 -7.62 -0.85 -1.94
C VAL A 94 -6.14 -0.86 -2.27
N SER A 95 -5.45 -1.94 -1.91
CA SER A 95 -4.08 -2.20 -2.35
C SER A 95 -4.07 -3.06 -3.62
N ARG A 96 -3.19 -2.74 -4.57
CA ARG A 96 -2.92 -3.58 -5.75
C ARG A 96 -1.43 -3.70 -6.02
N ASN A 97 -1.02 -4.88 -6.48
CA ASN A 97 0.32 -5.14 -7.01
C ASN A 97 0.43 -4.62 -8.44
N ARG A 98 1.47 -3.83 -8.74
CA ARG A 98 1.71 -3.24 -10.08
C ARG A 98 1.74 -4.29 -11.21
N ARG A 99 2.25 -5.51 -10.97
CA ARG A 99 2.28 -6.58 -11.99
C ARG A 99 0.89 -6.95 -12.50
N ASN A 100 -0.14 -6.86 -11.66
CA ASN A 100 -1.52 -7.18 -12.03
C ASN A 100 -2.25 -6.03 -12.77
N PHE A 101 -1.66 -4.83 -12.82
CA PHE A 101 -2.28 -3.68 -13.51
C PHE A 101 -2.14 -3.76 -15.04
N ARG A 102 -1.12 -4.46 -15.55
CA ARG A 102 -0.88 -4.56 -17.01
C ARG A 102 -1.85 -5.50 -17.73
N HIS A 103 -2.49 -6.44 -17.03
CA HIS A 103 -3.39 -7.42 -17.64
C HIS A 103 -4.85 -6.93 -17.80
N GLY A 104 -5.24 -5.83 -17.16
CA GLY A 104 -6.60 -5.28 -17.24
C GLY A 104 -6.93 -4.47 -18.51
N ARG A 105 -6.04 -4.42 -19.51
CA ARG A 105 -6.23 -3.65 -20.76
C ARG A 105 -6.39 -4.50 -22.03
N LYS A 106 -6.51 -5.83 -21.92
CA LYS A 106 -6.64 -6.75 -23.08
C LYS A 106 -7.99 -7.49 -23.16
N ALA A 107 -9.06 -6.94 -22.60
CA ALA A 107 -10.40 -7.52 -22.73
C ALA A 107 -11.42 -6.44 -23.11
N SER A 108 -11.26 -5.82 -24.28
CA SER A 108 -12.32 -5.00 -24.90
C SER A 108 -12.08 -4.71 -26.39
N ASN A 109 -11.48 -5.63 -27.16
CA ASN A 109 -11.47 -5.53 -28.62
C ASN A 109 -11.68 -6.93 -29.19
N GLY A 110 -12.91 -7.22 -29.60
CA GLY A 110 -13.32 -8.50 -30.15
C GLY A 110 -14.82 -8.73 -30.07
N ALA A 111 -15.60 -7.74 -30.53
CA ALA A 111 -17.00 -7.90 -30.89
C ALA A 111 -17.26 -6.90 -32.03
N ASP A 112 -16.93 -7.34 -33.24
CA ASP A 112 -17.64 -7.10 -34.49
C ASP A 112 -17.04 -8.04 -35.55
#